data_AF-A0A7S0V5V4-F1
#
_entry.id   AF-A0A7S0V5V4-F1
#
_cell.length_a   1.000
_cell.length_b   1.000
_cell.length_c   1.000
_cell.angle_alpha   90.00
_cell.angle_beta   90.00
_cell.angle_gamma   90.00
#
_symmetry.space_group_name_H-M   'P 1'
#
loop_
_entity.id
_entity.type
_entity.pdbx_description
1 polymer ?
#
loop_
_entity_poly.entity_id
_entity_poly.type
_entity_poly.pdbx_seq_one_letter_code
_entity_poly.pdbx_strand_id
1 'polypeptide(L)'
;REQTWELFSVRKTILEMLKDRGYNLPTDDDENITVSDFRRRFHGKGDKELTIFVEKSTDFEQKMMIFFPSPPPEATTRRVGADQVKLIHTQMNAESVLRGIVIVERPLMGH
;
A
#
# COMPACT_ATOMS: atom_id res chain seq x y z
N ARG A 1 2.23 -10.71 17.53
CA ARG A 1 2.94 -9.46 17.87
C ARG A 1 3.80 -8.96 16.70
N GLU A 2 4.32 -9.84 15.83
CA GLU A 2 5.21 -9.47 14.70
C GLU A 2 4.54 -8.71 13.53
N GLN A 3 3.33 -9.09 13.11
CA GLN A 3 2.71 -8.54 11.88
C GLN A 3 2.56 -7.00 11.85
N THR A 4 2.35 -6.35 13.00
CA THR A 4 2.25 -4.88 13.06
C THR A 4 3.59 -4.19 12.85
N TRP A 5 4.70 -4.78 13.32
CA TRP A 5 6.03 -4.21 13.16
C TRP A 5 6.55 -4.35 11.73
N GLU A 6 6.29 -5.49 11.10
CA GLU A 6 6.68 -5.76 9.71
C GLU A 6 5.98 -4.77 8.77
N LEU A 7 4.66 -4.64 8.90
CA LEU A 7 3.87 -3.70 8.10
C LEU A 7 4.30 -2.24 8.34
N PHE A 8 4.61 -1.88 9.59
CA PHE A 8 5.12 -0.56 9.92
C PHE A 8 6.47 -0.28 9.23
N SER A 9 7.40 -1.23 9.29
CA SER A 9 8.74 -1.09 8.70
C SER A 9 8.67 -0.99 7.18
N VAL A 10 7.82 -1.81 6.56
CA VAL A 10 7.55 -1.77 5.12
C VAL A 10 6.92 -0.43 4.73
N ARG A 11 5.92 0.06 5.48
CA ARG A 11 5.32 1.38 5.23
C ARG A 11 6.34 2.49 5.29
N LYS A 12 7.20 2.51 6.32
CA LYS A 12 8.25 3.52 6.45
C LYS A 12 9.19 3.53 5.25
N THR A 13 9.66 2.35 4.84
CA THR A 13 10.54 2.20 3.67
C THR A 13 9.88 2.73 2.40
N ILE A 14 8.58 2.49 2.22
CA ILE A 14 7.84 3.00 1.05
C ILE A 14 7.74 4.52 1.10
N LEU A 15 7.43 5.11 2.26
CA LEU A 15 7.33 6.56 2.39
C LEU A 15 8.66 7.25 2.07
N GLU A 16 9.78 6.71 2.59
CA GLU A 16 11.13 7.18 2.22
C GLU A 16 11.35 7.06 0.71
N MET A 17 11.00 5.92 0.14
CA MET A 17 11.13 5.62 -1.30
C MET A 17 10.19 6.47 -2.19
N LEU A 18 9.08 6.99 -1.66
CA LEU A 18 8.20 7.94 -2.33
C LEU A 18 8.80 9.35 -2.33
N LYS A 19 9.34 9.77 -1.18
CA LYS A 19 10.04 11.05 -0.99
C LYS A 19 11.24 11.15 -1.93
N ASP A 20 12.06 10.10 -2.00
CA ASP A 20 13.23 10.04 -2.89
C ASP A 20 12.84 10.16 -4.37
N ARG A 21 11.62 9.75 -4.74
CA ARG A 21 11.09 9.88 -6.10
C ARG A 21 10.33 11.19 -6.36
N GLY A 22 10.26 12.09 -5.38
CA GLY A 22 9.59 13.38 -5.48
C GLY A 22 8.06 13.31 -5.41
N TYR A 23 7.51 12.28 -4.76
CA TYR A 23 6.08 12.22 -4.46
C TYR A 23 5.74 12.98 -3.18
N ASN A 24 4.58 13.64 -3.16
CA ASN A 24 4.02 14.22 -1.94
C ASN A 24 3.56 13.10 -1.02
N LEU A 25 3.95 13.13 0.25
CA LEU A 25 3.50 12.14 1.22
C LEU A 25 2.04 12.43 1.63
N PRO A 26 1.23 11.40 1.96
CA PRO A 26 -0.19 11.59 2.28
C PRO A 26 -0.44 12.39 3.55
N THR A 27 0.54 12.47 4.45
CA THR A 27 0.48 13.24 5.70
C THR A 27 1.91 13.58 6.12
N ASP A 28 2.19 14.82 6.53
CA ASP A 28 3.53 15.23 7.00
C ASP A 28 3.99 14.44 8.24
N ASP A 29 3.04 13.98 9.06
CA ASP A 29 3.30 13.17 10.26
C ASP A 29 3.60 11.69 9.97
N ASP A 30 3.35 11.20 8.75
CA ASP A 30 3.54 9.77 8.43
C ASP A 30 5.02 9.36 8.43
N GLU A 31 5.97 10.30 8.24
CA GLU A 31 7.42 10.04 8.35
C GLU A 31 7.87 9.81 9.80
N ASN A 32 7.21 10.49 10.76
CA ASN A 32 7.57 10.48 12.18
C ASN A 32 6.60 9.68 13.05
N ILE A 33 5.65 8.97 12.44
CA ILE A 33 4.64 8.20 13.17
C ILE A 33 5.29 7.10 14.01
N THR A 34 4.90 6.99 15.29
CA THR A 34 5.38 5.90 16.16
C THR A 34 4.66 4.59 15.85
N VAL A 35 5.27 3.45 16.19
CA VAL A 35 4.63 2.12 16.05
C VAL A 35 3.30 2.06 16.81
N SER A 36 3.20 2.73 17.96
CA SER A 36 1.99 2.80 18.77
C SER A 36 0.88 3.57 18.07
N ASP A 37 1.21 4.68 17.41
CA ASP A 37 0.26 5.48 16.64
C ASP A 37 -0.15 4.77 15.35
N PHE A 38 0.80 4.14 14.67
CA PHE A 38 0.53 3.27 13.52
C PHE A 38 -0.43 2.14 13.91
N ARG A 39 -0.17 1.45 15.02
CA ARG A 39 -1.09 0.42 15.52
C ARG A 39 -2.46 1.00 15.82
N ARG A 40 -2.56 2.14 16.52
CA ARG A 40 -3.87 2.78 16.78
C ARG A 40 -4.60 3.14 15.48
N ARG A 41 -3.87 3.59 14.46
CA ARG A 41 -4.42 4.05 13.19
C ARG A 41 -4.82 2.91 12.26
N PHE A 42 -4.14 1.77 12.28
CA PHE A 42 -4.30 0.68 11.29
C PHE A 42 -4.67 -0.69 11.87
N HIS A 43 -4.68 -0.87 13.18
CA HIS A 43 -5.03 -2.16 13.79
C HIS A 43 -6.50 -2.51 13.56
N GLY A 44 -6.75 -3.67 12.94
CA GLY A 44 -8.09 -4.15 12.62
C GLY A 44 -8.74 -3.47 11.41
N LYS A 45 -7.98 -2.64 10.68
CA LYS A 45 -8.45 -2.01 9.45
C LYS A 45 -8.22 -2.88 8.23
N GLY A 46 -9.09 -2.75 7.23
CA GLY A 46 -8.98 -3.48 5.97
C GLY A 46 -8.00 -2.84 4.98
N ASP A 47 -7.66 -3.58 3.94
CA ASP A 47 -6.64 -3.23 2.92
C ASP A 47 -6.83 -1.84 2.32
N LYS A 48 -8.08 -1.41 2.13
CA LYS A 48 -8.42 -0.07 1.61
C LYS A 48 -7.84 1.07 2.44
N GLU A 49 -7.75 0.89 3.76
CA GLU A 49 -7.21 1.90 4.65
C GLU A 49 -5.68 1.88 4.69
N LEU A 50 -5.05 0.78 4.25
CA LEU A 50 -3.60 0.66 4.10
C LEU A 50 -3.10 1.17 2.75
N THR A 51 -3.95 1.16 1.72
CA THR A 51 -3.65 1.70 0.40
C THR A 51 -3.19 3.15 0.50
N ILE A 52 -2.08 3.45 -0.18
CA ILE A 52 -1.49 4.79 -0.23
C ILE A 52 -1.74 5.35 -1.63
N PHE A 53 -2.25 6.57 -1.70
CA PHE A 53 -2.37 7.34 -2.93
C PHE A 53 -1.47 8.58 -2.82
N VAL A 54 -0.66 8.81 -3.84
CA VAL A 54 0.25 9.97 -3.90
C VAL A 54 0.32 10.56 -5.29
N GLU A 55 0.60 11.86 -5.33
CA GLU A 55 0.83 12.62 -6.56
C GLU A 55 2.21 13.26 -6.49
N LYS A 56 2.85 13.46 -7.65
CA LYS A 56 4.18 14.05 -7.70
C LYS A 56 4.11 15.53 -7.33
N SER A 57 5.12 16.02 -6.61
CA SER A 57 5.20 17.42 -6.21
C SER A 57 5.32 18.40 -7.38
N THR A 58 5.93 17.95 -8.48
CA THR A 58 6.19 18.77 -9.67
C THR A 58 5.15 18.60 -10.77
N ASP A 59 4.31 17.55 -10.71
CA ASP A 59 3.39 17.16 -11.78
C ASP A 59 2.23 16.33 -11.19
N PHE A 60 1.08 16.97 -11.01
CA PHE A 60 -0.11 16.33 -10.41
C PHE A 60 -0.76 15.28 -11.32
N GLU A 61 -0.40 15.20 -12.61
CA GLU A 61 -0.83 14.10 -13.48
C GLU A 61 -0.03 12.82 -13.21
N GLN A 62 1.15 12.94 -12.60
CA GLN A 62 1.96 11.79 -12.18
C GLN A 62 1.51 11.26 -10.82
N LYS A 63 0.51 10.39 -10.86
CA LYS A 63 -0.08 9.72 -9.71
C LYS A 63 0.48 8.32 -9.50
N MET A 64 0.49 7.84 -8.26
CA MET A 64 0.85 6.47 -7.93
C MET A 64 0.00 5.93 -6.77
N MET A 65 -0.37 4.66 -6.88
CA MET A 65 -1.07 3.93 -5.81
C MET A 65 -0.23 2.76 -5.30
N ILE A 66 -0.21 2.57 -3.99
CA ILE A 66 0.50 1.47 -3.34
C ILE A 66 -0.52 0.62 -2.60
N PHE A 67 -0.59 -0.66 -2.96
CA PHE A 67 -1.57 -1.61 -2.46
C PHE A 67 -0.92 -2.62 -1.53
N PHE A 68 -1.64 -2.95 -0.45
CA PHE A 68 -1.30 -4.01 0.50
C PHE A 68 -2.42 -5.06 0.47
N PRO A 69 -2.54 -5.85 -0.61
CA PRO A 69 -3.57 -6.86 -0.70
C PRO A 69 -3.40 -7.90 0.41
N SER A 70 -4.42 -8.03 1.25
CA SER A 70 -4.54 -9.14 2.18
C SER A 70 -5.40 -10.22 1.53
N PRO A 71 -4.94 -11.48 1.53
CA PRO A 71 -5.75 -12.59 1.06
C PRO A 71 -7.03 -12.69 1.91
N PRO A 72 -8.18 -13.07 1.31
CA PRO A 72 -9.42 -13.18 2.07
C PRO A 72 -9.26 -14.19 3.23
N PRO A 73 -10.02 -14.05 4.33
CA PRO A 73 -9.85 -14.87 5.53
C PRO A 73 -9.96 -16.37 5.27
N GLU A 74 -10.73 -16.75 4.26
CA GLU A 74 -10.95 -18.13 3.80
C GLU A 74 -9.90 -18.65 2.81
N ALA A 75 -8.93 -17.82 2.40
CA ALA A 75 -7.88 -18.24 1.49
C ALA A 75 -6.91 -19.20 2.19
N THR A 76 -6.78 -20.40 1.64
CA THR A 76 -5.79 -21.41 2.06
C THR A 76 -4.35 -20.99 1.73
N THR A 77 -4.18 -19.94 0.92
CA THR A 77 -2.87 -19.42 0.50
C THR A 77 -2.84 -17.91 0.63
N ARG A 78 -1.72 -17.36 1.09
CA ARG A 78 -1.49 -15.90 1.13
C ARG A 78 -0.97 -15.31 -0.20
N ARG A 79 -1.20 -15.99 -1.32
CA ARG A 79 -0.76 -15.52 -2.64
C ARG A 79 -1.83 -14.62 -3.25
N VAL A 80 -1.39 -13.58 -3.94
CA VAL A 80 -2.27 -12.74 -4.75
C VAL A 80 -2.65 -13.51 -6.02
N GLY A 81 -3.95 -13.72 -6.19
CA GLY A 81 -4.54 -14.35 -7.38
C GLY A 81 -5.10 -13.32 -8.38
N ALA A 82 -5.58 -13.82 -9.52
CA ALA A 82 -6.06 -12.99 -10.63
C ALA A 82 -7.20 -12.01 -10.24
N ASP A 83 -8.08 -12.40 -9.32
CA ASP A 83 -9.22 -11.56 -8.93
C ASP A 83 -8.79 -10.33 -8.12
N GLN A 84 -7.75 -10.47 -7.28
CA GLN A 84 -7.16 -9.34 -6.58
C GLN A 84 -6.45 -8.38 -7.54
N VAL A 85 -5.77 -8.92 -8.56
CA VAL A 85 -5.14 -8.10 -9.62
C VAL A 85 -6.20 -7.32 -10.40
N LYS A 86 -7.34 -7.94 -10.74
CA LYS A 86 -8.46 -7.24 -11.40
C LYS A 86 -9.01 -6.12 -10.52
N LEU A 87 -9.19 -6.36 -9.22
CA LEU A 87 -9.67 -5.35 -8.27
C LEU A 87 -8.71 -4.15 -8.20
N ILE A 88 -7.40 -4.41 -8.12
CA ILE A 88 -6.36 -3.37 -8.14
C ILE A 88 -6.44 -2.56 -9.44
N HIS A 89 -6.56 -3.22 -10.59
CA HIS A 89 -6.69 -2.56 -11.88
C HIS A 89 -7.95 -1.69 -11.97
N THR A 90 -9.09 -2.17 -11.47
CA THR A 90 -10.33 -1.38 -11.40
C THR A 90 -10.17 -0.14 -10.53
N GLN A 91 -9.50 -0.26 -9.38
CA GLN A 91 -9.23 0.88 -8.50
C GLN A 91 -8.28 1.90 -9.16
N MET A 92 -7.22 1.44 -9.81
CA MET A 92 -6.30 2.32 -10.55
C MET A 92 -7.01 3.08 -11.68
N ASN A 93 -7.90 2.42 -12.43
CA ASN A 93 -8.69 3.07 -13.48
C ASN A 93 -9.67 4.09 -12.93
N ALA A 94 -10.33 3.80 -11.80
CA ALA A 94 -11.26 4.73 -11.17
C ALA A 94 -10.57 6.04 -10.75
N GLU A 95 -9.33 5.95 -10.27
CA GLU A 95 -8.53 7.09 -9.82
C GLU A 95 -7.66 7.71 -10.94
N SER A 96 -7.77 7.20 -12.19
CA SER A 96 -6.92 7.59 -13.33
C SER A 96 -5.42 7.51 -13.04
N VAL A 97 -5.01 6.45 -12.33
CA VAL A 97 -3.62 6.22 -11.92
C VAL A 97 -2.95 5.21 -12.85
N LEU A 98 -1.83 5.61 -13.45
CA LEU A 98 -1.08 4.75 -14.38
C LEU A 98 0.00 3.89 -13.70
N ARG A 99 0.40 4.24 -12.47
CA ARG A 99 1.51 3.57 -11.75
C ARG A 99 1.02 2.95 -10.45
N GLY A 100 1.33 1.68 -10.26
CA GLY A 100 0.95 0.93 -9.07
C GLY A 100 2.14 0.17 -8.49
N ILE A 101 2.26 0.15 -7.16
CA ILE A 101 3.14 -0.78 -6.44
C ILE A 101 2.25 -1.72 -5.64
N VAL A 102 2.44 -3.03 -5.80
CA VAL A 102 1.67 -4.04 -5.06
C VAL A 102 2.63 -4.78 -4.14
N ILE A 103 2.33 -4.76 -2.85
CA ILE A 103 3.18 -5.35 -1.82
C ILE A 103 2.56 -6.66 -1.37
N VAL A 104 3.32 -7.73 -1.55
CA VAL A 104 2.83 -9.10 -1.33
C VAL A 104 3.72 -9.80 -0.33
N GLU A 105 3.11 -10.48 0.66
CA GLU A 105 3.85 -11.26 1.66
C GLU A 105 4.47 -12.54 1.07
N ARG A 106 3.88 -13.05 -0.02
CA ARG A 106 4.31 -14.26 -0.73
C ARG A 106 4.33 -13.98 -2.23
N PRO A 107 5.15 -14.73 -3.00
CA PRO A 107 5.20 -14.58 -4.45
C PRO A 107 3.80 -14.66 -5.07
N LEU A 108 3.59 -13.85 -6.10
CA LEU A 108 2.38 -13.93 -6.94
C LEU A 108 2.22 -15.36 -7.45
N MET A 109 0.99 -15.86 -7.55
CA MET A 109 0.76 -17.11 -8.28
C MET A 109 1.11 -16.86 -9.75
N GLY A 110 2.15 -17.54 -10.24
CA GLY A 110 2.44 -17.63 -11.66
C GLY A 110 1.30 -18.37 -12.36
N HIS A 111 0.87 -17.82 -13.49
CA HIS A 111 -0.05 -18.50 -14.41
C HIS A 111 0.68 -19.58 -15.21
#